data_AF-A0A2Z4LRI3-F1
#
_entry.id   AF-A0A2Z4LRI3-F1
#
_cell.length_a   1.000
_cell.length_b   1.000
_cell.length_c   1.000
_cell.angle_alpha   90.00
_cell.angle_beta   90.00
_cell.angle_gamma   90.00
#
_symmetry.space_group_name_H-M   'P 1'
#
loop_
_entity.id
_entity.type
_entity.pdbx_description
1 polymer ?
#
loop_
_entity_poly.entity_id
_entity_poly.type
_entity_poly.pdbx_seq_one_letter_code
_entity_poly.pdbx_strand_id
1 'polypeptide(L)'
;MDIESIKKNYKNFSTEELIKLVSEIKSIKPEFIPILQNELINRNENNVAVGITEYLTSIKYHITDNILFDNILSYRKSGMKEIEIDKTLKENHGIDSEYMQLIRVSLKEKGKENIAIGIVMIILPLIFGIVLLTMRAFIGVFPLLLIGIGIWRLNKGIQQKNENK
;
A
#
# COMPACT_ATOMS: atom_id res chain seq x y z
N MET A 1 -5.52 19.66 -23.56
CA MET A 1 -4.18 19.66 -22.95
C MET A 1 -3.63 18.26 -23.10
N ASP A 2 -2.45 18.11 -23.69
CA ASP A 2 -1.84 16.82 -23.98
C ASP A 2 -1.07 16.24 -22.77
N ILE A 3 -0.80 14.94 -22.83
CA ILE A 3 -0.14 14.16 -21.76
C ILE A 3 1.26 14.69 -21.44
N GLU A 4 2.03 15.13 -22.45
CA GLU A 4 3.39 15.64 -22.25
C GLU A 4 3.39 17.00 -21.55
N SER A 5 2.44 17.87 -21.88
CA SER A 5 2.22 19.13 -21.16
C SER A 5 1.86 18.92 -19.68
N ILE A 6 0.98 17.95 -19.39
CA ILE A 6 0.62 17.61 -18.00
C ILE A 6 1.84 17.09 -17.23
N LYS A 7 2.60 16.18 -17.82
CA LYS A 7 3.83 15.62 -17.24
C LYS A 7 4.87 16.70 -16.94
N LYS A 8 5.06 17.65 -17.85
CA LYS A 8 5.95 18.81 -17.64
C LYS A 8 5.44 19.71 -16.51
N ASN A 9 4.14 19.93 -16.43
CA ASN A 9 3.56 20.76 -15.38
C ASN A 9 3.73 20.12 -14.00
N TYR A 10 3.44 18.82 -13.84
CA TYR A 10 3.63 18.13 -12.56
C TYR A 10 5.09 18.12 -12.11
N LYS A 11 6.06 18.05 -13.03
CA LYS A 11 7.48 18.22 -12.70
C LYS A 11 7.82 19.60 -12.14
N ASN A 12 7.13 20.64 -12.60
CA ASN A 12 7.38 22.02 -12.17
C ASN A 12 6.65 22.38 -10.87
N PHE A 13 5.63 21.63 -10.48
CA PHE A 13 4.88 21.87 -9.25
C PHE A 13 5.72 21.54 -8.01
N SER A 14 5.48 22.25 -6.92
CA SER A 14 5.99 21.90 -5.60
C SER A 14 5.38 20.59 -5.11
N THR A 15 6.02 19.95 -4.14
CA THR A 15 5.47 18.73 -3.55
C THR A 15 4.13 19.00 -2.86
N GLU A 16 3.97 20.13 -2.16
CA GLU A 16 2.70 20.50 -1.54
C GLU A 16 1.58 20.69 -2.58
N GLU A 17 1.89 21.27 -3.74
CA GLU A 17 0.94 21.44 -4.84
C GLU A 17 0.47 20.08 -5.38
N LEU A 18 1.39 19.13 -5.55
CA LEU A 18 1.04 17.76 -5.97
C LEU A 18 0.20 17.04 -4.92
N ILE A 19 0.50 17.19 -3.63
CA ILE A 19 -0.30 16.59 -2.54
C ILE A 19 -1.70 17.18 -2.52
N LYS A 20 -1.83 18.49 -2.74
CA LYS A 20 -3.14 19.15 -2.84
C LYS A 20 -3.95 18.60 -4.02
N LEU A 21 -3.33 18.36 -5.18
CA LEU A 21 -4.00 17.69 -6.29
C LEU A 21 -4.55 16.31 -5.91
N VAL A 22 -3.83 15.55 -5.08
CA VAL A 22 -4.30 14.24 -4.60
C VAL A 22 -5.53 14.36 -3.70
N SER A 23 -5.64 15.42 -2.89
CA SER A 23 -6.88 15.66 -2.13
C SER A 23 -8.10 15.93 -3.02
N GLU A 24 -7.86 16.41 -4.24
CA GLU A 24 -8.87 16.74 -5.24
C GLU A 24 -8.91 15.71 -6.39
N ILE A 25 -8.39 14.49 -6.16
CA ILE A 25 -8.18 13.48 -7.19
C ILE A 25 -9.44 13.08 -7.99
N LYS A 26 -10.62 13.26 -7.38
CA LYS A 26 -11.92 13.03 -8.03
C LYS A 26 -12.20 14.00 -9.19
N SER A 27 -11.56 15.16 -9.17
CA SER A 27 -11.67 16.21 -10.19
C SER A 27 -10.65 16.03 -11.32
N ILE A 28 -9.69 15.12 -11.17
CA ILE A 28 -8.62 14.87 -12.14
C ILE A 28 -9.10 13.82 -13.15
N LYS A 29 -8.82 14.03 -14.43
CA LYS A 29 -9.10 13.01 -15.45
C LYS A 29 -8.32 11.72 -15.16
N PRO A 30 -8.96 10.53 -15.21
CA PRO A 30 -8.32 9.26 -14.86
C PRO A 30 -7.00 9.00 -15.58
N GLU A 31 -6.87 9.43 -16.84
CA GLU A 31 -5.66 9.30 -17.67
C GLU A 31 -4.44 10.09 -17.15
N PHE A 32 -4.63 11.13 -16.33
CA PHE A 32 -3.54 11.94 -15.77
C PHE A 32 -3.11 11.51 -14.38
N ILE A 33 -3.94 10.73 -13.69
CA ILE A 33 -3.69 10.28 -12.32
C ILE A 33 -2.42 9.39 -12.23
N PRO A 34 -2.16 8.43 -13.15
CA PRO A 34 -0.92 7.65 -13.12
C PRO A 34 0.34 8.52 -13.26
N ILE A 35 0.26 9.62 -14.00
CA ILE A 35 1.38 10.56 -14.19
C ILE A 35 1.68 11.29 -12.88
N LEU A 36 0.64 11.77 -12.19
CA LEU A 36 0.75 12.38 -10.85
C LEU A 36 1.34 11.38 -9.85
N GLN A 37 0.86 10.14 -9.86
CA GLN A 37 1.35 9.08 -8.98
C GLN A 37 2.83 8.79 -9.19
N ASN A 38 3.27 8.66 -10.44
CA ASN A 38 4.65 8.38 -10.76
C ASN A 38 5.57 9.54 -10.33
N GLU A 39 5.13 10.78 -10.51
CA GLU A 39 5.89 11.95 -10.05
C GLU A 39 6.04 11.97 -8.51
N LEU A 40 4.98 11.65 -7.76
CA LEU A 40 5.04 11.54 -6.30
C LEU A 40 5.98 10.41 -5.85
N ILE A 41 5.96 9.27 -6.53
CA ILE A 41 6.91 8.16 -6.27
C ILE A 41 8.35 8.63 -6.53
N ASN A 42 8.61 9.34 -7.62
CA ASN A 42 9.95 9.87 -7.93
C ASN A 42 10.45 10.86 -6.87
N ARG A 43 9.54 11.51 -6.15
CA ARG A 43 9.84 12.44 -5.04
C ARG A 43 9.91 11.77 -3.67
N ASN A 44 9.80 10.44 -3.60
CA ASN A 44 9.69 9.65 -2.36
C ASN A 44 8.42 9.93 -1.54
N GLU A 45 7.38 10.52 -2.13
CA GLU A 45 6.07 10.73 -1.50
C GLU A 45 5.18 9.48 -1.61
N ASN A 46 5.76 8.32 -1.28
CA ASN A 46 5.14 7.04 -1.58
C ASN A 46 3.85 6.82 -0.78
N ASN A 47 3.73 7.38 0.43
CA ASN A 47 2.51 7.30 1.24
C ASN A 47 1.32 7.97 0.55
N VAL A 48 1.57 9.12 -0.08
CA VAL A 48 0.53 9.85 -0.83
C VAL A 48 0.21 9.09 -2.13
N ALA A 49 1.22 8.54 -2.80
CA ALA A 49 1.05 7.72 -3.99
C ALA A 49 0.28 6.41 -3.74
N VAL A 50 0.36 5.84 -2.53
CA VAL A 50 -0.44 4.67 -2.12
C VAL A 50 -1.92 5.01 -2.15
N GLY A 51 -2.33 6.15 -1.59
CA GLY A 51 -3.73 6.60 -1.60
C GLY A 51 -4.29 6.81 -3.01
N ILE A 52 -3.43 7.13 -3.99
CA ILE A 52 -3.81 7.19 -5.40
C ILE A 52 -4.13 5.80 -5.97
N THR A 53 -3.35 4.78 -5.60
CA THR A 53 -3.62 3.39 -6.00
C THR A 53 -4.99 2.94 -5.50
N GLU A 54 -5.29 3.22 -4.22
CA GLU A 54 -6.57 2.87 -3.59
C GLU A 54 -7.76 3.48 -4.33
N TYR A 55 -7.61 4.75 -4.73
CA TYR A 55 -8.60 5.41 -5.55
C TYR A 55 -8.70 4.72 -6.91
N LEU A 56 -7.61 4.62 -7.67
CA LEU A 56 -7.60 4.11 -9.04
C LEU A 56 -8.10 2.66 -9.16
N THR A 57 -7.78 1.76 -8.22
CA THR A 57 -8.30 0.38 -8.23
C THR A 57 -9.81 0.33 -8.02
N SER A 58 -10.34 1.18 -7.13
CA SER A 58 -11.77 1.23 -6.83
C SER A 58 -12.63 1.73 -8.00
N ILE A 59 -12.13 2.71 -8.77
CA ILE A 59 -12.85 3.32 -9.90
C ILE A 59 -12.55 2.68 -11.25
N LYS A 60 -11.27 2.40 -11.57
CA LYS A 60 -10.89 1.88 -12.90
C LYS A 60 -11.13 0.37 -13.01
N TYR A 61 -10.91 -0.35 -11.92
CA TYR A 61 -10.87 -1.82 -11.92
C TYR A 61 -11.93 -2.45 -11.01
N HIS A 62 -12.75 -1.63 -10.33
CA HIS A 62 -13.82 -2.05 -9.43
C HIS A 62 -13.39 -3.09 -8.39
N ILE A 63 -12.13 -3.04 -7.97
CA ILE A 63 -11.53 -3.93 -6.99
C ILE A 63 -10.88 -3.08 -5.90
N THR A 64 -11.09 -3.42 -4.64
CA THR A 64 -10.41 -2.72 -3.55
C THR A 64 -8.94 -3.14 -3.49
N ASP A 65 -8.05 -2.22 -3.16
CA ASP A 65 -6.61 -2.48 -2.97
C ASP A 65 -6.31 -3.69 -2.09
N ASN A 66 -7.01 -3.84 -0.97
CA ASN A 66 -6.79 -4.98 -0.08
C ASN A 66 -7.05 -6.31 -0.77
N ILE A 67 -8.14 -6.42 -1.52
CA ILE A 67 -8.48 -7.64 -2.28
C ILE A 67 -7.50 -7.85 -3.42
N LEU A 68 -7.14 -6.78 -4.16
CA LEU A 68 -6.16 -6.87 -5.24
C LEU A 68 -4.80 -7.37 -4.72
N PHE A 69 -4.33 -6.80 -3.62
CA PHE A 69 -3.07 -7.18 -2.99
C PHE A 69 -3.13 -8.59 -2.41
N ASP A 70 -4.24 -8.97 -1.78
CA ASP A 70 -4.43 -10.33 -1.29
C ASP A 70 -4.48 -11.35 -2.45
N ASN A 71 -5.07 -11.00 -3.59
CA ASN A 71 -5.03 -11.81 -4.81
C ASN A 71 -3.60 -11.98 -5.32
N ILE A 72 -2.83 -10.89 -5.46
CA ILE A 72 -1.43 -10.94 -5.88
C ILE A 72 -0.62 -11.86 -4.96
N LEU A 73 -0.76 -11.70 -3.65
CA LEU A 73 -0.07 -12.54 -2.66
C LEU A 73 -0.52 -14.01 -2.75
N SER A 74 -1.80 -14.26 -3.01
CA SER A 74 -2.32 -15.63 -3.18
C SER A 74 -1.74 -16.31 -4.41
N TYR A 75 -1.63 -15.60 -5.54
CA TYR A 75 -1.03 -16.13 -6.77
C TYR A 75 0.45 -16.45 -6.57
N ARG A 76 1.20 -15.58 -5.88
CA ARG A 76 2.60 -15.84 -5.53
C ARG A 76 2.75 -17.07 -4.65
N LYS A 77 1.90 -17.22 -3.62
CA LYS A 77 1.87 -18.41 -2.75
C LYS A 77 1.55 -19.70 -3.52
N SER A 78 0.77 -19.61 -4.60
CA SER A 78 0.49 -20.74 -5.49
C SER A 78 1.65 -21.08 -6.44
N GLY A 79 2.75 -20.32 -6.40
CA GLY A 79 3.93 -20.51 -7.25
C GLY A 79 3.82 -19.89 -8.64
N MET A 80 2.80 -19.05 -8.87
CA MET A 80 2.61 -18.36 -10.14
C MET A 80 3.74 -17.35 -10.38
N LYS A 81 4.28 -17.31 -11.61
CA LYS A 81 5.37 -16.38 -11.96
C LYS A 81 4.83 -14.96 -12.13
N GLU A 82 5.66 -13.94 -11.90
CA GLU A 82 5.25 -12.53 -12.05
C GLU A 82 4.65 -12.21 -13.43
N ILE A 83 5.17 -12.80 -14.50
CA ILE A 83 4.64 -12.63 -15.86
C ILE A 83 3.21 -13.21 -15.99
N GLU A 84 2.93 -14.32 -15.32
CA GLU A 84 1.62 -14.96 -15.31
C GLU A 84 0.63 -14.19 -14.42
N ILE A 85 1.10 -13.61 -13.31
CA ILE A 85 0.32 -12.72 -12.45
C ILE A 85 -0.09 -11.47 -13.23
N ASP A 86 0.86 -10.80 -13.90
CA ASP A 86 0.61 -9.62 -14.71
C ASP A 86 -0.42 -9.91 -15.82
N LYS A 87 -0.29 -11.08 -16.48
CA LYS A 87 -1.25 -11.55 -17.48
C LYS A 87 -2.63 -11.78 -16.87
N THR A 88 -2.71 -12.47 -15.73
CA THR A 88 -3.97 -12.79 -15.05
C THR A 88 -4.70 -11.53 -14.60
N LEU A 89 -3.98 -10.55 -14.07
CA LEU A 89 -4.54 -9.26 -13.66
C LEU A 89 -5.00 -8.43 -14.85
N LYS A 90 -4.29 -8.48 -15.97
CA LYS A 90 -4.71 -7.85 -17.22
C LYS A 90 -5.98 -8.49 -17.78
N GLU A 91 -6.06 -9.81 -17.80
CA GLU A 91 -7.21 -10.55 -18.36
C GLU A 91 -8.46 -10.41 -17.48
N ASN A 92 -8.31 -10.53 -16.16
CA ASN A 92 -9.45 -10.53 -15.23
C ASN A 92 -9.89 -9.12 -14.81
N HIS A 93 -8.96 -8.17 -14.78
CA HIS A 93 -9.21 -6.84 -14.24
C HIS A 93 -8.85 -5.72 -15.21
N GLY A 94 -8.30 -5.99 -16.40
CA GLY A 94 -7.93 -4.95 -17.37
C GLY A 94 -6.72 -4.12 -16.95
N ILE A 95 -5.95 -4.58 -15.96
CA ILE A 95 -4.80 -3.86 -15.43
C ILE A 95 -3.64 -3.88 -16.43
N ASP A 96 -3.22 -2.70 -16.90
CA ASP A 96 -2.09 -2.54 -17.79
C ASP A 96 -0.72 -2.63 -17.07
N SER A 97 0.35 -2.82 -17.84
CA SER A 97 1.70 -3.03 -17.30
C SER A 97 2.29 -1.80 -16.61
N GLU A 98 1.89 -0.59 -17.04
CA GLU A 98 2.32 0.65 -16.40
C GLU A 98 1.70 0.77 -15.01
N TYR A 99 0.41 0.45 -14.89
CA TYR A 99 -0.30 0.40 -13.64
C TYR A 99 0.19 -0.71 -12.70
N MET A 100 0.64 -1.85 -13.24
CA MET A 100 1.27 -2.91 -12.44
C MET A 100 2.53 -2.45 -11.71
N GLN A 101 3.34 -1.59 -12.32
CA GLN A 101 4.52 -1.05 -11.65
C GLN A 101 4.12 -0.17 -10.46
N LEU A 102 3.08 0.65 -10.63
CA LEU A 102 2.53 1.51 -9.58
C LEU A 102 1.93 0.69 -8.43
N ILE A 103 1.17 -0.37 -8.74
CA ILE A 103 0.67 -1.34 -7.76
C ILE A 103 1.81 -1.97 -6.96
N ARG A 104 2.90 -2.39 -7.62
CA ARG A 104 4.04 -3.04 -6.94
C ARG A 104 4.73 -2.10 -5.96
N VAL A 105 4.86 -0.82 -6.31
CA VAL A 105 5.39 0.21 -5.39
C VAL A 105 4.45 0.38 -4.19
N SER A 106 3.14 0.47 -4.44
CA SER A 106 2.12 0.58 -3.39
C SER A 106 2.14 -0.62 -2.43
N LEU A 107 2.21 -1.84 -2.97
CA LEU A 107 2.28 -3.10 -2.21
C LEU A 107 3.49 -3.09 -1.26
N LYS A 108 4.64 -2.62 -1.74
CA LYS A 108 5.87 -2.54 -0.94
C LYS A 108 5.74 -1.57 0.23
N GLU A 109 5.13 -0.39 0.02
CA GLU A 109 4.92 0.57 1.10
C GLU A 109 3.88 0.08 2.11
N LYS A 110 2.75 -0.46 1.65
CA LYS A 110 1.78 -1.16 2.51
C LYS A 110 2.44 -2.25 3.35
N GLY A 111 3.41 -2.96 2.77
CA GLY A 111 4.23 -3.93 3.48
C GLY A 111 5.01 -3.32 4.64
N LYS A 112 5.66 -2.16 4.43
CA LYS A 112 6.38 -1.44 5.49
C LYS A 112 5.43 -0.95 6.58
N GLU A 113 4.27 -0.41 6.20
CA GLU A 113 3.25 0.07 7.13
C GLU A 113 2.74 -1.08 8.02
N ASN A 114 2.42 -2.23 7.42
CA ASN A 114 1.98 -3.42 8.15
C ASN A 114 3.05 -3.96 9.09
N ILE A 115 4.33 -3.92 8.71
CA ILE A 115 5.45 -4.27 9.59
C ILE A 115 5.50 -3.31 10.78
N ALA A 116 5.45 -2.00 10.54
CA ALA A 116 5.52 -0.99 11.59
C ALA A 116 4.36 -1.13 12.59
N ILE A 117 3.13 -1.27 12.09
CA ILE A 117 1.94 -1.52 12.92
C ILE A 117 2.12 -2.79 13.74
N GLY A 118 2.59 -3.87 13.11
CA GLY A 118 2.84 -5.15 13.78
C GLY A 118 3.84 -5.03 14.93
N ILE A 119 4.96 -4.34 14.70
CA ILE A 119 5.98 -4.10 15.74
C ILE A 119 5.41 -3.31 16.92
N VAL A 120 4.68 -2.21 16.66
CA VAL A 120 4.09 -1.38 17.71
C VAL A 120 3.07 -2.19 18.53
N MET A 121 2.23 -2.98 17.87
CA MET A 121 1.25 -3.85 18.53
C MET A 121 1.87 -4.95 19.40
N ILE A 122 3.12 -5.34 19.15
CA ILE A 122 3.85 -6.32 19.97
C ILE A 122 4.59 -5.63 21.13
N ILE A 123 5.29 -4.53 20.87
CA ILE A 123 6.15 -3.88 21.86
C ILE A 123 5.33 -3.17 22.94
N LEU A 124 4.29 -2.43 22.55
CA LEU A 124 3.52 -1.61 23.49
C LEU A 124 2.87 -2.46 24.60
N PRO A 125 2.21 -3.60 24.31
CA PRO A 125 1.61 -4.43 25.35
C PRO A 125 2.65 -5.16 26.19
N LEU A 126 3.84 -5.47 25.66
CA LEU A 126 4.93 -6.07 26.45
C LEU A 126 5.46 -5.10 27.50
N ILE A 127 5.75 -3.85 27.11
CA ILE A 127 6.21 -2.80 28.04
C ILE A 127 5.12 -2.53 29.09
N PHE A 128 3.88 -2.37 28.65
CA PHE A 128 2.75 -2.12 29.55
C PHE A 128 2.50 -3.29 30.50
N GLY A 129 2.61 -4.52 30.01
CA GLY A 129 2.50 -5.74 30.83
C GLY A 129 3.55 -5.78 31.94
N ILE A 130 4.81 -5.43 31.64
CA ILE A 130 5.88 -5.35 32.65
C ILE A 130 5.54 -4.33 33.75
N VAL A 131 5.03 -3.15 33.38
CA VAL A 131 4.61 -2.11 34.35
C VAL A 131 3.43 -2.59 35.22
N LEU A 132 2.44 -3.26 34.63
CA LEU A 132 1.32 -3.79 35.40
C LEU A 132 1.76 -4.88 36.40
N LEU A 133 2.73 -5.72 36.02
CA LEU A 133 3.30 -6.73 36.92
C LEU A 133 3.97 -6.10 38.14
N THR A 134 4.73 -5.01 37.98
CA THR A 134 5.38 -4.32 39.12
C THR A 134 4.37 -3.70 40.08
N MET A 135 3.22 -3.26 39.56
CA MET A 135 2.12 -2.72 40.36
C MET A 135 1.20 -3.79 40.96
N ARG A 136 1.47 -5.09 40.73
CA ARG A 136 0.60 -6.23 41.11
C ARG A 136 -0.83 -6.09 40.57
N ALA A 137 -0.99 -5.43 39.43
CA ALA A 137 -2.28 -5.27 38.77
C ALA A 137 -2.65 -6.53 37.97
N PHE A 138 -3.95 -6.78 37.81
CA PHE A 138 -4.42 -7.88 36.97
C PHE A 138 -4.16 -7.60 35.49
N ILE A 139 -3.50 -8.54 34.81
CA ILE A 139 -3.27 -8.49 33.38
C ILE A 139 -4.36 -9.32 32.70
N GLY A 140 -5.31 -8.64 32.07
CA GLY A 140 -6.35 -9.30 31.27
C GLY A 140 -5.79 -9.93 30.00
N VAL A 141 -6.66 -10.57 29.21
CA VAL A 141 -6.28 -11.25 27.95
C VAL A 141 -5.98 -10.29 26.79
N PHE A 142 -6.30 -9.00 26.93
CA PHE A 142 -6.20 -8.00 25.87
C PHE A 142 -4.78 -7.82 25.29
N PRO A 143 -3.69 -7.76 26.08
CA PRO A 143 -2.32 -7.73 25.57
C PRO A 143 -1.97 -8.93 24.67
N LEU A 144 -2.46 -10.13 25.02
CA LEU A 144 -2.21 -11.34 24.23
C LEU A 144 -2.91 -11.28 22.86
N LEU A 145 -4.14 -10.76 22.82
CA LEU A 145 -4.87 -10.54 21.57
C LEU A 145 -4.16 -9.53 20.67
N LEU A 146 -3.68 -8.41 21.23
CA LEU A 146 -2.92 -7.41 20.48
C LEU A 146 -1.63 -7.99 19.89
N ILE A 147 -0.90 -8.81 20.67
CA ILE A 147 0.30 -9.48 20.18
C ILE A 147 -0.04 -10.42 19.03
N GLY A 148 -1.13 -11.20 19.13
CA GLY A 148 -1.60 -12.07 18.05
C GLY A 148 -1.90 -11.32 16.75
N ILE A 149 -2.63 -10.19 16.86
CA ILE A 149 -2.91 -9.31 15.71
C ILE A 149 -1.61 -8.71 15.15
N GLY A 150 -0.69 -8.30 16.03
CA GLY A 150 0.60 -7.75 15.66
C GLY A 150 1.45 -8.73 14.85
N ILE A 151 1.51 -10.00 15.27
CA ILE A 151 2.21 -11.07 14.54
C ILE A 151 1.59 -11.26 13.15
N TRP A 152 0.26 -11.29 13.05
CA TRP A 152 -0.43 -11.42 11.76
C TRP A 152 -0.11 -10.26 10.81
N ARG A 153 -0.18 -9.01 11.30
CA ARG A 153 0.19 -7.80 10.54
C ARG A 153 1.64 -7.85 10.08
N LEU A 154 2.56 -8.25 10.95
CA LEU A 154 3.98 -8.35 10.65
C LEU A 154 4.25 -9.39 9.55
N ASN A 155 3.63 -10.56 9.63
CA ASN A 155 3.74 -11.59 8.59
C ASN A 155 3.18 -11.11 7.23
N LYS A 156 1.99 -10.48 7.25
CA LYS A 156 1.39 -9.90 6.04
C LYS A 156 2.31 -8.85 5.41
N GLY A 157 2.90 -7.97 6.22
CA GLY A 157 3.81 -6.94 5.75
C GLY A 157 5.13 -7.47 5.18
N ILE A 158 5.67 -8.55 5.75
CA ILE A 158 6.86 -9.23 5.22
C ILE A 158 6.59 -9.81 3.83
N GLN A 159 5.46 -10.50 3.63
CA GLN A 159 5.09 -11.06 2.32
C GLN A 159 4.93 -9.96 1.26
N GLN A 160 4.27 -8.86 1.62
CA GLN A 160 4.12 -7.69 0.75
C GLN A 160 5.46 -7.03 0.37
N LYS A 161 6.46 -7.06 1.26
CA LYS A 161 7.76 -6.43 1.06
C LYS A 161 8.76 -7.30 0.29
N ASN A 162 8.82 -8.61 0.59
CA ASN A 162 9.94 -9.48 0.19
C ASN A 162 9.74 -10.21 -1.14
N GLU A 163 8.52 -10.31 -1.67
CA GLU A 163 8.23 -11.12 -2.86
C GLU A 163 8.38 -10.36 -4.20
N ASN A 164 9.14 -9.25 -4.20
CA ASN A 164 9.58 -8.53 -5.41
C ASN A 164 11.08 -8.75 -5.70
N LYS A 165 11.68 -9.83 -5.17
CA LYS A 165 13.05 -10.25 -5.44
C LYS A 165 13.08 -11.48 -6.34
#